data_AF-Q2KKH3-F1
#
_entry.id   AF-Q2KKH3-F1
#
_cell.length_a   1.000
_cell.length_b   1.000
_cell.length_c   1.000
_cell.angle_alpha   90.00
_cell.angle_beta   90.00
_cell.angle_gamma   90.00
#
_symmetry.space_group_name_H-M   'P 1'
#
loop_
_entity.id
_entity.type
_entity.pdbx_description
1 polymer ?
#
loop_
_entity_poly.entity_id
_entity_poly.type
_entity_poly.pdbx_seq_one_letter_code
_entity_poly.pdbx_strand_id
1 'polypeptide(L)' 'MGFTLFLCCLMLACAMMVAASSMIHFAVVSLLFVVVFGSGLLIIEGGSFMPLVV' A
#
# COMPACT_ATOMS: atom_id res chain seq x y z
N MET A 1 13.21 -10.74 -5.73
CA MET A 1 13.09 -9.51 -6.55
C MET A 1 11.78 -9.42 -7.32
N GLY A 2 11.30 -10.48 -8.00
CA GLY A 2 10.03 -10.40 -8.75
C GLY A 2 8.78 -10.16 -7.89
N PHE A 3 8.71 -10.76 -6.70
CA PHE A 3 7.55 -10.62 -5.80
C PHE A 3 7.40 -9.21 -5.21
N THR A 4 8.49 -8.58 -4.78
CA THR A 4 8.46 -7.21 -4.23
C THR A 4 8.07 -6.18 -5.29
N LEU A 5 8.53 -6.35 -6.54
CA LEU A 5 8.11 -5.49 -7.67
C LEU A 5 6.61 -5.64 -7.97
N PHE A 6 6.08 -6.86 -7.93
CA PHE A 6 4.64 -7.10 -8.11
C PHE A 6 3.81 -6.40 -7.02
N LEU A 7 4.23 -6.47 -5.77
CA LEU A 7 3.57 -5.76 -4.66
C LEU A 7 3.64 -4.24 -4.82
N CYS A 8 4.76 -3.71 -5.31
CA CYS A 8 4.94 -2.28 -5.58
C CYS A 8 4.00 -1.78 -6.69
N CYS A 9 3.82 -2.56 -7.77
CA CYS A 9 2.85 -2.25 -8.81
C CYS A 9 1.40 -2.23 -8.29
N LEU A 10 1.07 -3.16 -7.38
CA LEU A 10 -0.24 -3.24 -6.74
C LEU A 10 -0.51 -2.04 -5.84
N MET A 11 0.48 -1.64 -5.03
CA MET A 11 0.46 -0.42 -4.22
C MET A 11 0.19 0.84 -5.08
N LEU A 12 0.89 0.96 -6.21
CA LEU A 12 0.72 2.09 -7.12
C LEU A 12 -0.69 2.14 -7.72
N ALA A 13 -1.24 0.99 -8.12
CA ALA A 13 -2.61 0.89 -8.62
C ALA A 13 -3.64 1.27 -7.56
N CYS A 14 -3.48 0.81 -6.31
CA CYS A 14 -4.35 1.19 -5.20
C CYS A 14 -4.27 2.71 -4.92
N ALA A 15 -3.07 3.30 -4.90
CA ALA A 15 -2.92 4.75 -4.71
C ALA A 15 -3.58 5.58 -5.82
N MET A 16 -3.45 5.13 -7.08
CA MET A 16 -4.13 5.75 -8.23
C MET A 16 -5.65 5.64 -8.12
N MET A 17 -6.16 4.50 -7.65
CA MET A 17 -7.59 4.29 -7.41
C MET A 17 -8.13 5.19 -6.30
N VAL A 18 -7.38 5.39 -5.21
CA VAL A 18 -7.71 6.38 -4.17
C VAL A 18 -7.83 7.77 -4.78
N ALA A 19 -6.80 8.20 -5.52
CA ALA A 19 -6.73 9.54 -6.11
C ALA A 19 -7.83 9.81 -7.15
N ALA A 20 -8.26 8.78 -7.88
CA ALA A 20 -9.32 8.87 -8.89
C ALA A 20 -10.74 8.68 -8.34
N SER A 21 -10.89 8.19 -7.10
CA SER A 21 -12.20 7.87 -6.53
C SER A 21 -12.88 9.09 -5.87
N SER A 22 -14.16 9.32 -6.21
CA SER A 22 -15.02 10.28 -5.50
C SER A 22 -15.77 9.65 -4.33
N MET A 23 -15.74 8.32 -4.21
CA MET A 23 -16.39 7.57 -3.14
C MET A 23 -15.41 7.27 -2.00
N ILE A 24 -15.68 7.90 -0.85
CA ILE A 24 -14.86 7.83 0.37
C ILE A 24 -14.64 6.39 0.84
N HIS A 25 -15.66 5.52 0.71
CA HIS A 25 -15.54 4.10 1.08
C HIS A 25 -14.48 3.36 0.26
N PHE A 26 -14.37 3.68 -1.04
CA PHE A 26 -13.40 3.04 -1.93
C PHE A 26 -11.99 3.55 -1.65
N ALA A 27 -11.85 4.86 -1.40
CA ALA A 27 -10.61 5.47 -0.97
C ALA A 27 -10.06 4.87 0.34
N VAL A 28 -10.90 4.69 1.35
CA VAL A 28 -10.49 4.14 2.66
C VAL A 28 -10.02 2.69 2.53
N VAL A 29 -10.73 1.86 1.76
CA VAL A 29 -10.35 0.45 1.53
C VAL A 29 -9.03 0.36 0.78
N SER A 30 -8.84 1.17 -0.26
CA SER A 30 -7.58 1.19 -1.02
C SER A 30 -6.40 1.75 -0.21
N LEU A 31 -6.62 2.73 0.68
CA LEU A 31 -5.61 3.20 1.63
C LEU A 31 -5.24 2.13 2.65
N LEU A 32 -6.21 1.39 3.18
CA LEU A 32 -5.96 0.27 4.10
C LEU A 32 -5.08 -0.79 3.43
N PHE A 33 -5.36 -1.07 2.15
CA PHE A 33 -4.57 -2.00 1.35
C PHE A 33 -3.13 -1.51 1.16
N VAL A 34 -2.93 -0.22 0.85
CA VAL A 34 -1.61 0.41 0.73
C VAL A 34 -0.83 0.31 2.04
N VAL A 35 -1.46 0.62 3.16
CA VAL A 35 -0.80 0.56 4.47
C VAL A 35 -0.37 -0.87 4.78
N VAL A 36 -1.26 -1.85 4.68
CA VAL A 36 -0.98 -3.27 5.01
C VAL A 36 0.06 -3.88 4.07
N PHE A 37 -0.02 -3.61 2.77
CA PHE A 37 0.97 -4.12 1.81
C PHE A 37 2.33 -3.43 1.95
N GLY A 38 2.36 -2.11 2.13
CA GLY A 38 3.59 -1.36 2.34
C GLY A 38 4.32 -1.81 3.61
N SER A 39 3.57 -2.04 4.69
CA SER A 39 4.10 -2.59 5.93
C SER A 39 4.63 -4.01 5.79
N GLY A 40 3.90 -4.90 5.10
CA GLY A 40 4.36 -6.26 4.81
C GLY A 40 5.65 -6.28 3.99
N LEU A 41 5.79 -5.36 3.04
CA LEU A 41 6.97 -5.22 2.19
C LEU A 41 8.20 -4.79 3.02
N LEU A 42 8.03 -3.87 3.97
CA LEU A 42 9.08 -3.47 4.92
C LEU A 42 9.58 -4.66 5.76
N ILE A 43 8.67 -5.52 6.24
CA ILE A 43 9.05 -6.74 6.99
C ILE A 43 9.85 -7.69 6.09
N ILE A 44 9.39 -7.93 4.86
CA ILE A 44 10.02 -8.87 3.92
C ILE A 44 11.42 -8.42 3.52
N GLU A 45 11.66 -7.12 3.40
CA GLU A 45 12.99 -6.57 3.09
C GLU A 45 13.90 -6.39 4.33
N GLY A 46 13.46 -6.83 5.52
CA GLY A 46 14.25 -6.73 6.75
C GLY A 46 14.32 -5.32 7.33
N GLY A 47 13.45 -4.42 6.87
CA GLY A 47 13.29 -3.08 7.41
C GLY A 47 12.58 -3.11 8.77
N SER A 48 13.03 -2.28 9.70
CA SER A 48 12.31 -2.08 10.96
C SER A 48 10.95 -1.43 10.67
N PHE A 49 9.89 -2.02 11.23
CA PHE A 49 8.52 -1.53 11.07
C PHE A 49 8.38 -0.18 11.77
N MET A 50 8.51 0.90 11.02
CA MET A 50 8.16 2.23 11.47
C MET A 50 6.73 2.47 11.00
N PRO A 51 5.70 2.24 11.84
CA PRO A 51 4.36 2.59 11.45
C PRO A 51 4.36 4.11 11.26
N LEU A 52 4.20 4.56 10.01
CA LEU A 52 3.87 5.94 9.70
C LEU A 52 2.46 6.19 10.23
N VAL A 53 2.37 6.38 11.55
CA VAL A 53 1.25 7.03 12.22
C VAL A 53 1.34 8.49 11.81
N VAL A 54 0.48 8.86 10.88
CA VAL A 54 0.01 10.23 10.69
C VAL A 54 -1.50 10.18 10.76
#